data_AF-A0AAV5IXP3-F1
#
_entry.id   AF-A0AAV5IXP3-F1
#
_cell.length_a   1.000
_cell.length_b   1.000
_cell.length_c   1.000
_cell.angle_alpha   90.00
_cell.angle_beta   90.00
_cell.angle_gamma   90.00
#
_symmetry.space_group_name_H-M   'P 1'
#
loop_
_entity.id
_entity.type
_entity.pdbx_description
1 polymer ?
#
loop_
_entity_poly.entity_id
_entity_poly.type
_entity_poly.pdbx_seq_one_letter_code
_entity_poly.pdbx_strand_id
1 'polypeptide(L)'
;MQGFSARFTPSPVAEIRESQAHLASQEESIGKLVTTYSTTFLGLNHDSGLWPSASYGEGVIIGLIDSRVWPESLSFSDNGMPPVPRQ
;
A
#
# COMPACT_ATOMS: atom_id res chain seq x y z
N MET A 1 -1.15 2.17 18.52
CA MET A 1 -2.14 3.12 17.96
C MET A 1 -3.48 2.82 18.59
N GLN A 2 -4.14 3.80 19.20
CA GLN A 2 -5.51 3.69 19.71
C GLN A 2 -6.36 4.69 18.93
N GLY A 3 -7.23 4.19 18.06
CA GLY A 3 -8.05 5.01 17.18
C GLY A 3 -8.99 4.12 16.36
N PHE A 4 -10.00 4.74 15.75
CA PHE A 4 -10.99 4.06 14.92
C PHE A 4 -11.49 4.98 13.80
N SER A 5 -12.07 4.39 12.77
CA SER A 5 -12.87 5.11 11.77
C SER A 5 -14.35 4.82 12.04
N ALA A 6 -15.19 5.84 11.92
CA ALA A 6 -16.63 5.71 12.11
C ALA A 6 -17.37 6.72 11.22
N ARG A 7 -18.61 6.39 10.88
CA ARG A 7 -19.52 7.29 10.17
C ARG A 7 -20.42 7.99 11.17
N PHE A 8 -20.42 9.31 11.13
CA PHE A 8 -21.28 10.15 11.96
C PHE A 8 -22.08 11.12 11.07
N THR A 9 -23.22 11.57 11.58
CA THR A 9 -23.80 12.84 11.12
C THR A 9 -22.94 14.00 11.62
N PRO A 10 -23.08 15.23 11.09
CA PRO A 10 -22.22 16.34 11.51
C PRO A 10 -22.34 16.73 13.00
N SER A 11 -23.52 16.60 13.62
CA SER A 11 -23.73 17.07 15.00
C SER A 11 -22.94 16.30 16.07
N PRO A 12 -22.89 14.94 16.09
CA PRO A 12 -22.06 14.19 17.03
C PRO A 12 -20.55 14.45 16.91
N VAL A 13 -20.05 14.84 15.74
CA VAL A 13 -18.61 15.12 15.56
C VAL A 13 -18.17 16.34 16.38
N ALA A 14 -19.04 17.34 16.52
CA ALA A 14 -18.76 18.51 17.36
C ALA A 14 -18.63 18.11 18.84
N GLU A 15 -19.55 17.28 19.34
CA GLU A 15 -19.52 16.81 20.74
C GLU A 15 -18.26 15.99 21.06
N ILE A 16 -17.83 15.14 20.11
CA ILE A 16 -16.59 14.35 20.27
C ILE A 16 -15.37 15.26 20.41
N ARG A 17 -15.31 16.37 19.65
CA ARG A 17 -14.18 17.31 19.67
C ARG A 17 -14.05 18.09 20.98
N GLU A 18 -15.14 18.23 21.74
CA GLU A 18 -15.14 18.88 23.06
C GLU A 18 -14.73 17.93 24.20
N SER A 19 -14.62 16.62 23.94
CA SER A 19 -14.24 15.64 24.96
C SER A 19 -12.76 15.75 25.32
N GLN A 20 -12.44 15.71 26.62
CA GLN A 20 -11.05 15.64 27.09
C GLN A 20 -10.31 14.35 26.66
N ALA A 21 -11.06 13.33 26.23
CA ALA A 21 -10.49 12.08 25.70
C ALA A 21 -10.17 12.17 24.20
N HIS A 22 -10.57 13.24 23.51
CA HIS A 22 -10.29 13.45 22.09
C HIS A 22 -8.89 13.99 21.88
N LEU A 23 -8.17 13.39 20.93
CA LEU A 23 -6.82 13.83 20.54
C LEU A 23 -6.82 14.49 19.16
N ALA A 24 -7.48 13.86 18.18
CA ALA A 24 -7.58 14.35 16.81
C ALA A 24 -8.75 13.67 16.08
N SER A 25 -9.32 14.38 15.10
CA SER A 25 -10.28 13.82 14.13
C SER A 25 -9.98 14.40 12.76
N GLN A 26 -10.03 13.57 11.72
CA GLN A 26 -9.96 14.01 10.34
C GLN A 26 -11.16 13.47 9.58
N GLU A 27 -11.73 14.29 8.71
CA GLU A 27 -12.79 13.85 7.81
C GLU A 27 -12.20 12.93 6.74
N GLU A 28 -12.97 11.91 6.35
CA GLU A 28 -12.57 11.04 5.25
C GLU A 28 -12.51 11.84 3.95
N SER A 29 -11.36 11.83 3.29
CA SER A 29 -11.18 12.44 1.97
C SER A 29 -10.86 11.37 0.94
N ILE A 30 -11.53 11.42 -0.21
CA ILE A 30 -11.25 10.51 -1.33
C ILE A 30 -10.01 11.00 -2.08
N GLY A 31 -8.98 10.15 -2.16
CA GLY A 31 -7.80 10.42 -2.98
C GLY A 31 -8.11 10.31 -4.48
N LYS A 32 -7.52 11.18 -5.30
CA LYS A 32 -7.58 11.07 -6.76
C LYS A 32 -6.51 10.11 -7.25
N LEU A 33 -6.91 9.10 -8.02
CA LEU A 33 -5.96 8.18 -8.66
C LEU A 33 -5.15 8.94 -9.72
N VAL A 34 -3.82 8.83 -9.62
CA VAL A 34 -2.89 9.30 -10.65
C VAL A 34 -1.98 8.13 -10.98
N THR A 35 -1.97 7.68 -12.24
CA THR A 35 -1.04 6.64 -12.69
C THR A 35 -0.16 7.17 -13.82
N THR A 36 1.11 6.78 -13.82
CA THR A 36 2.09 7.03 -14.89
C THR A 36 2.70 5.70 -15.33
N TYR A 37 3.02 5.55 -16.62
CA TYR A 37 3.64 4.34 -17.17
C TYR A 37 5.18 4.39 -16.97
N SER A 38 5.70 3.65 -15.99
CA SER A 38 7.01 3.94 -15.37
C SER A 38 8.22 3.11 -15.84
N THR A 39 8.02 1.97 -16.51
CA THR A 39 9.09 0.96 -16.65
C THR A 39 10.24 1.42 -17.56
N THR A 40 9.95 2.02 -18.71
CA THR A 40 10.99 2.54 -19.62
C THR A 40 11.78 3.71 -19.04
N PHE A 41 11.13 4.52 -18.19
CA PHE A 41 11.73 5.72 -17.61
C PHE A 41 12.93 5.40 -16.70
N LEU A 42 12.92 4.27 -16.00
CA LEU A 42 13.95 3.90 -15.03
C LEU A 42 15.15 3.16 -15.63
N GLY A 43 15.12 2.82 -16.93
CA GLY A 43 16.25 2.17 -17.62
C GLY A 43 16.65 0.80 -17.05
N LEU A 44 15.71 0.08 -16.46
CA LEU A 44 15.96 -1.20 -15.82
C LEU A 44 16.23 -2.30 -16.87
N ASN A 45 17.21 -3.16 -16.60
CA ASN A 45 17.63 -4.24 -17.47
C ASN A 45 17.73 -5.55 -16.68
N HIS A 46 17.37 -6.66 -17.31
CA HIS A 46 17.34 -7.97 -16.65
C HIS A 46 18.73 -8.53 -16.34
N ASP A 47 19.65 -8.37 -17.28
CA ASP A 47 20.95 -9.05 -17.24
C ASP A 47 22.05 -8.15 -16.65
N SER A 48 21.74 -6.88 -16.37
CA SER A 48 22.72 -5.90 -15.92
C SER A 48 22.10 -4.77 -15.09
N GLY A 49 22.95 -4.04 -14.36
CA GLY A 49 22.53 -2.86 -13.59
C GLY A 49 21.85 -3.21 -12.26
N LEU A 50 20.78 -2.49 -11.94
CA LEU A 50 20.19 -2.51 -10.60
C LEU A 50 19.56 -3.86 -10.22
N TRP A 51 18.93 -4.58 -11.15
CA TRP A 51 18.23 -5.82 -10.83
C TRP A 51 19.17 -6.92 -10.33
N PRO A 52 20.26 -7.30 -11.05
CA PRO A 52 21.23 -8.24 -10.49
C PRO A 52 21.89 -7.73 -9.19
N SER A 53 22.18 -6.42 -9.12
CA SER A 53 22.84 -5.81 -7.95
C SER A 53 22.00 -5.83 -6.67
N ALA A 54 20.68 -5.81 -6.81
CA ALA A 54 19.71 -5.88 -5.71
C ALA A 54 19.14 -7.30 -5.50
N SER A 55 19.77 -8.32 -6.07
CA SER A 55 19.27 -9.71 -6.06
C SER A 55 17.81 -9.82 -6.51
N TYR A 56 17.42 -9.00 -7.49
CA TYR A 56 16.04 -8.93 -8.01
C TYR A 56 14.98 -8.62 -6.95
N GLY A 57 15.37 -8.09 -5.78
CA GLY A 57 14.46 -7.82 -4.66
C GLY A 57 14.18 -9.04 -3.77
N GLU A 58 14.99 -10.09 -3.83
CA GLU A 58 14.86 -11.26 -2.96
C GLU A 58 14.81 -10.84 -1.47
N GLY A 59 13.82 -11.36 -0.74
CA GLY A 59 13.62 -11.05 0.68
C GLY A 59 12.97 -9.68 0.98
N VAL A 60 12.66 -8.88 -0.04
CA VAL A 60 12.00 -7.58 0.13
C VAL A 60 10.48 -7.75 0.09
N ILE A 61 9.79 -7.20 1.10
CA ILE A 61 8.32 -7.15 1.14
C ILE A 61 7.87 -5.75 0.70
N ILE A 62 7.10 -5.68 -0.39
CA ILE A 62 6.52 -4.43 -0.91
C ILE A 62 5.02 -4.43 -0.62
N GLY A 63 4.57 -3.54 0.26
CA GLY A 63 3.14 -3.32 0.51
C GLY A 63 2.55 -2.37 -0.54
N LEU A 64 1.53 -2.83 -1.28
CA LEU A 64 0.83 -2.02 -2.27
C LEU A 64 -0.59 -1.70 -1.78
N ILE A 65 -0.89 -0.41 -1.62
CA ILE A 65 -2.25 0.10 -1.37
C ILE A 65 -2.80 0.60 -2.70
N ASP A 66 -3.55 -0.25 -3.38
CA ASP A 66 -4.19 0.06 -4.66
C ASP A 66 -5.67 -0.34 -4.61
N SER A 67 -6.39 -0.03 -5.69
CA SER A 67 -7.74 -0.47 -5.96
C SER A 67 -7.88 -1.99 -5.87
N ARG A 68 -7.03 -2.76 -6.59
CA ARG A 68 -6.98 -4.24 -6.61
C ARG A 68 -5.65 -4.74 -7.19
N VAL A 69 -5.42 -6.04 -7.04
CA VAL A 69 -4.44 -6.83 -7.81
C VAL A 69 -5.20 -7.92 -8.57
N TRP A 70 -4.56 -8.53 -9.58
CA TRP A 70 -5.08 -9.67 -10.34
C TRP A 70 -4.25 -10.93 -10.02
N PRO A 71 -4.49 -11.61 -8.88
CA PRO A 71 -3.61 -12.68 -8.40
C PRO A 71 -3.45 -13.85 -9.37
N GLU A 72 -4.43 -14.07 -10.23
CA GLU A 72 -4.46 -15.17 -11.20
C GLU A 72 -3.59 -14.89 -12.43
N SER A 73 -3.08 -13.66 -12.60
CA SER A 73 -2.18 -13.33 -13.69
C SER A 73 -0.87 -14.11 -13.56
N LEU A 74 -0.36 -14.63 -14.68
CA LEU A 74 0.93 -15.35 -14.74
C LEU A 74 2.10 -14.52 -14.21
N SER A 75 2.01 -13.19 -14.26
CA SER A 75 3.03 -12.29 -13.70
C SER A 75 3.16 -12.39 -12.17
N PHE A 76 2.18 -12.97 -11.47
CA PHE A 76 2.20 -13.21 -10.02
C PHE A 76 2.37 -14.69 -9.66
N SER A 77 2.76 -15.54 -10.63
CA SER A 77 3.05 -16.94 -10.34
C SER A 77 4.23 -17.07 -9.36
N ASP A 78 4.04 -17.87 -8.31
CA ASP A 78 5.05 -18.19 -7.30
C ASP A 78 5.92 -19.39 -7.68
N ASN A 79 5.84 -19.85 -8.93
CA ASN A 79 6.66 -20.94 -9.43
C ASN A 79 8.16 -20.62 -9.29
N GLY A 80 8.86 -21.43 -8.50
CA GLY A 80 10.29 -21.23 -8.21
C GLY A 80 10.60 -20.33 -7.01
N MET A 81 9.57 -19.78 -6.35
CA MET A 81 9.74 -19.01 -5.10
C MET A 81 9.94 -19.94 -3.90
N PRO A 82 10.69 -19.51 -2.87
CA PRO A 82 10.76 -20.19 -1.59
C PRO A 82 9.39 -20.21 -0.89
N PRO A 83 9.17 -21.11 0.09
CA PRO A 83 7.91 -21.16 0.82
C PRO A 83 7.60 -19.82 1.51
N VAL A 84 6.31 -19.48 1.61
CA VAL A 84 5.83 -18.28 2.29
C VAL A 84 6.41 -18.21 3.72
N PRO A 85 7.03 -17.09 4.13
CA PRO A 85 7.54 -16.92 5.48
C PRO A 85 6.47 -17.19 6.54
N ARG A 86 6.84 -17.89 7.62
CA ARG A 86 5.93 -18.15 8.74
C ARG A 86 5.78 -16.89 9.58
N GLN A 87 4.56 -16.63 10.05
CA GLN A 87 4.24 -15.59 11.04
C GLN A 87 4.68 -16.01 12.44
#